data_AF-A0A1B7X051-F1
#
_entry.id   AF-A0A1B7X051-F1
#
_cell.length_a   1.000
_cell.length_b   1.000
_cell.length_c   1.000
_cell.angle_alpha   90.00
_cell.angle_beta   90.00
_cell.angle_gamma   90.00
#
_symmetry.space_group_name_H-M   'P 1'
#
loop_
_entity.id
_entity.type
_entity.pdbx_description
1 polymer ?
#
loop_
_entity_poly.entity_id
_entity_poly.type
_entity_poly.pdbx_seq_one_letter_code
_entity_poly.pdbx_strand_id
1 'polypeptide(L)'
;MMQFTVFYSWQSDLAVETNKGLIRGAIKLACNNLENEFQATELRITVDEAADNVSGSPNIPLTIFDKIASADVFICDITTINKEVIEAIRNLQAIEDITKPKKLRPVPNPNVMIELGYAIAHLGWDRIIMLFNTSYGTLEDAPFDIDRHKIHHYKLSPKPENKPKKQFEEDQKTIIKDMAKDIYNNLKLIIEKSPKKPRYKAELTPEEMKRNRDVSTIKTILETIHITSMTNHINEAPKKVYTEIFHFYNSFQGKLTSGNYYLYDDKLKDLVEKVHVTWGKTLHDDYGEHYGFSGGSCLFFEVHDYMPLTEKQQKDWNDIEEALTQLDLVFNEFLNYIRENYLEIDLKETTSTAWRKYENFMNENKTD
;
A
#
# COMPACT_ATOMS: atom_id res chain seq x y z
N MET A 1 -8.98 7.11 -16.94
CA MET A 1 -7.51 7.04 -16.92
C MET A 1 -6.98 5.82 -16.16
N MET A 2 -6.46 4.84 -16.90
CA MET A 2 -5.75 3.68 -16.34
C MET A 2 -4.26 4.02 -16.26
N GLN A 3 -3.69 4.04 -15.05
CA GLN A 3 -2.24 4.21 -14.87
C GLN A 3 -1.58 2.84 -14.82
N PHE A 4 -0.46 2.69 -15.53
CA PHE A 4 0.31 1.46 -15.59
C PHE A 4 1.79 1.77 -15.47
N THR A 5 2.49 1.13 -14.53
CA THR A 5 3.90 1.44 -14.27
C THR A 5 4.80 0.30 -14.74
N VAL A 6 5.77 0.65 -15.58
CA VAL A 6 6.84 -0.26 -16.03
C VAL A 6 8.14 0.16 -15.35
N PHE A 7 8.68 -0.71 -14.51
CA PHE A 7 10.00 -0.49 -13.92
C PHE A 7 11.08 -1.13 -14.79
N TYR A 8 12.08 -0.36 -15.20
CA TYR A 8 13.22 -0.84 -15.98
C TYR A 8 14.50 -0.88 -15.13
N SER A 9 14.95 -2.11 -14.83
CA SER A 9 16.22 -2.40 -14.18
C SER A 9 17.34 -2.55 -15.21
N TRP A 10 18.31 -1.66 -15.14
CA TRP A 10 19.43 -1.58 -16.09
C TRP A 10 20.78 -1.68 -15.38
N GLN A 11 21.83 -1.96 -16.16
CA GLN A 11 23.21 -2.03 -15.69
C GLN A 11 24.13 -1.09 -16.48
N SER A 12 25.22 -0.66 -15.85
CA SER A 12 26.21 0.28 -16.41
C SER A 12 27.50 -0.38 -16.91
N ASP A 13 27.64 -1.70 -16.73
CA ASP A 13 28.87 -2.43 -17.06
C ASP A 13 29.07 -2.63 -18.56
N LEU A 14 28.02 -2.49 -19.37
CA LEU A 14 28.06 -2.65 -20.82
C LEU A 14 27.79 -1.35 -21.58
N ALA A 15 28.22 -1.31 -22.84
CA ALA A 15 28.07 -0.15 -23.73
C ALA A 15 26.61 0.33 -23.84
N VAL A 16 26.39 1.61 -23.54
CA VAL A 16 25.06 2.24 -23.50
C VAL A 16 24.37 2.14 -24.86
N GLU A 17 25.10 2.30 -25.95
CA GLU A 17 24.63 2.24 -27.32
C GLU A 17 24.18 0.84 -27.77
N THR A 18 24.60 -0.21 -27.06
CA THR A 18 24.21 -1.61 -27.33
C THR A 18 23.26 -2.20 -26.31
N ASN A 19 23.21 -1.65 -25.10
CA ASN A 19 22.42 -2.15 -23.97
C ASN A 19 21.50 -1.07 -23.43
N LYS A 20 21.88 -0.41 -22.33
CA LYS A 20 21.02 0.52 -21.57
C LYS A 20 20.20 1.47 -22.44
N GLY A 21 20.85 2.17 -23.37
CA GLY A 21 20.21 3.14 -24.27
C GLY A 21 19.33 2.50 -25.34
N LEU A 22 19.80 1.39 -25.92
CA LEU A 22 19.07 0.62 -26.92
C LEU A 22 17.77 0.04 -26.34
N ILE A 23 17.87 -0.65 -25.20
CA ILE A 23 16.73 -1.25 -24.50
C ILE A 23 15.73 -0.18 -24.08
N ARG A 24 16.20 0.94 -23.51
CA ARG A 24 15.32 2.06 -23.14
C ARG A 24 14.57 2.61 -24.36
N GLY A 25 15.23 2.71 -25.51
CA GLY A 25 14.60 3.12 -26.76
C GLY A 25 13.46 2.17 -27.17
N ALA A 26 13.70 0.86 -27.07
CA ALA A 26 12.70 -0.16 -27.36
C ALA A 26 11.50 -0.14 -26.39
N ILE A 27 11.75 -0.02 -25.09
CA ILE A 27 10.70 0.10 -24.06
C ILE A 27 9.81 1.31 -24.35
N LYS A 28 10.41 2.49 -24.57
CA LYS A 28 9.65 3.72 -24.87
C LYS A 28 8.81 3.57 -26.13
N LEU A 29 9.37 3.00 -27.19
CA LEU A 29 8.63 2.76 -28.44
C LEU A 29 7.45 1.80 -28.22
N ALA A 30 7.66 0.72 -27.47
CA ALA A 30 6.61 -0.24 -27.13
C ALA A 30 5.48 0.39 -26.32
N CYS A 31 5.82 1.16 -25.27
CA CYS A 31 4.84 1.86 -24.43
C CYS A 31 4.02 2.87 -25.24
N ASN A 32 4.67 3.69 -26.07
CA ASN A 32 3.97 4.66 -26.92
C ASN A 32 2.98 3.98 -27.89
N ASN A 33 3.38 2.83 -28.46
CA ASN A 33 2.50 2.07 -29.35
C ASN A 33 1.28 1.51 -28.60
N LEU A 34 1.46 1.05 -27.35
CA LEU A 34 0.35 0.60 -26.49
C LEU A 34 -0.58 1.73 -26.10
N GLU A 35 -0.05 2.87 -25.66
CA GLU A 35 -0.88 4.04 -25.32
C GLU A 35 -1.75 4.46 -26.51
N ASN A 36 -1.18 4.43 -27.73
CA ASN A 36 -1.92 4.75 -28.95
C ASN A 36 -3.04 3.74 -29.29
N GLU A 37 -2.84 2.46 -29.01
CA GLU A 37 -3.87 1.44 -29.24
C GLU A 37 -4.97 1.48 -28.18
N PHE A 38 -4.60 1.73 -26.93
CA PHE A 38 -5.51 1.76 -25.78
C PHE A 38 -6.06 3.18 -25.50
N GLN A 39 -6.06 4.07 -26.49
CA GLN A 39 -6.55 5.45 -26.36
C GLN A 39 -7.97 5.54 -25.77
N ALA A 40 -8.86 4.63 -26.17
CA ALA A 40 -10.24 4.59 -25.68
C ALA A 40 -10.35 4.34 -24.16
N THR A 41 -9.34 3.71 -23.55
CA THR A 41 -9.27 3.46 -22.10
C THR A 41 -8.45 4.51 -21.34
N GLU A 42 -7.92 5.52 -22.05
CA GLU A 42 -6.98 6.50 -21.49
C GLU A 42 -5.83 5.85 -20.70
N LEU A 43 -5.24 4.79 -21.28
CA LEU A 43 -4.07 4.14 -20.71
C LEU A 43 -2.89 5.12 -20.73
N ARG A 44 -2.25 5.29 -19.58
CA ARG A 44 -0.99 6.02 -19.44
C ARG A 44 0.06 5.11 -18.83
N ILE A 45 1.16 4.92 -19.54
CA ILE A 45 2.28 4.08 -19.12
C ILE A 45 3.42 4.97 -18.62
N THR A 46 3.75 4.84 -17.35
CA THR A 46 4.93 5.48 -16.76
C THR A 46 6.09 4.50 -16.76
N VAL A 47 7.16 4.86 -17.47
CA VAL A 47 8.44 4.13 -17.40
C VAL A 47 9.27 4.74 -16.29
N ASP A 48 9.52 3.96 -15.25
CA ASP A 48 10.36 4.35 -14.11
C ASP A 48 11.70 3.59 -14.16
N GLU A 49 12.76 4.24 -13.71
CA GLU A 49 14.11 3.67 -13.61
C GLU A 49 14.87 4.35 -12.46
N ALA A 50 15.77 3.62 -11.81
CA ALA A 50 16.61 4.13 -10.71
C ALA A 50 15.83 4.82 -9.56
N ALA A 51 16.54 5.57 -8.70
CA ALA A 51 15.94 6.38 -7.63
C ALA A 51 15.54 7.80 -8.10
N ASP A 52 15.23 7.97 -9.39
CA ASP A 52 14.85 9.27 -9.95
C ASP A 52 13.48 9.74 -9.41
N ASN A 53 13.21 11.05 -9.38
CA ASN A 53 11.96 11.66 -8.89
C ASN A 53 11.62 11.50 -7.40
N VAL A 54 12.60 11.28 -6.51
CA VAL A 54 12.38 11.30 -5.04
C VAL A 54 13.04 12.53 -4.41
N SER A 55 12.29 13.23 -3.55
CA SER A 55 12.75 14.46 -2.89
C SER A 55 13.76 14.18 -1.77
N GLY A 56 14.76 15.05 -1.63
CA GLY A 56 15.76 15.01 -0.55
C GLY A 56 16.90 14.03 -0.80
N SER A 57 17.35 13.35 0.27
CA SER A 57 18.46 12.37 0.24
C SER A 57 17.93 10.98 0.60
N PRO A 58 17.22 10.30 -0.32
CA PRO A 58 16.58 9.02 -0.02
C PRO A 58 17.60 7.90 0.14
N ASN A 59 17.21 6.86 0.88
CA ASN A 59 17.92 5.59 0.85
C ASN A 59 17.66 4.93 -0.52
N ILE A 60 18.64 5.06 -1.43
CA ILE A 60 18.53 4.66 -2.84
C ILE A 60 18.07 3.20 -3.01
N PRO A 61 18.68 2.19 -2.35
CA PRO A 61 18.20 0.81 -2.40
C PRO A 61 16.75 0.63 -1.96
N LEU A 62 16.34 1.24 -0.85
CA LEU A 62 14.96 1.12 -0.35
C LEU A 62 13.96 1.73 -1.35
N THR A 63 14.28 2.91 -1.88
CA THR A 63 13.44 3.57 -2.89
C THR A 63 13.29 2.73 -4.16
N ILE A 64 14.36 2.08 -4.63
CA ILE A 64 14.29 1.18 -5.79
C ILE A 64 13.37 0.00 -5.48
N PHE A 65 13.50 -0.62 -4.31
CA PHE A 65 12.61 -1.71 -3.91
C PHE A 65 11.15 -1.28 -3.79
N ASP A 66 10.87 -0.11 -3.21
CA ASP A 66 9.50 0.41 -3.11
C ASP A 66 8.88 0.64 -4.49
N LYS A 67 9.66 1.17 -5.44
CA LYS A 67 9.25 1.34 -6.84
C LYS A 67 9.00 0.01 -7.53
N ILE A 68 9.88 -0.98 -7.35
CA ILE A 68 9.71 -2.33 -7.91
C ILE A 68 8.44 -2.99 -7.35
N ALA A 69 8.20 -2.90 -6.03
CA ALA A 69 7.01 -3.46 -5.40
C ALA A 69 5.71 -2.82 -5.89
N SER A 70 5.76 -1.52 -6.22
CA SER A 70 4.61 -0.75 -6.69
C SER A 70 4.36 -0.87 -8.19
N ALA A 71 5.36 -1.28 -8.98
CA ALA A 71 5.26 -1.39 -10.43
C ALA A 71 4.26 -2.48 -10.88
N ASP A 72 3.77 -2.38 -12.12
CA ASP A 72 2.88 -3.38 -12.72
C ASP A 72 3.62 -4.41 -13.55
N VAL A 73 4.75 -4.00 -14.14
CA VAL A 73 5.66 -4.84 -14.90
C VAL A 73 7.10 -4.48 -14.55
N PHE A 74 7.95 -5.51 -14.48
CA PHE A 74 9.39 -5.35 -14.32
C PHE A 74 10.10 -5.83 -15.59
N ILE A 75 10.95 -4.98 -16.14
CA ILE A 75 11.80 -5.29 -17.29
C ILE A 75 13.26 -5.18 -16.85
N CYS A 76 14.10 -6.16 -17.18
CA CYS A 76 15.51 -6.13 -16.77
C CYS A 76 16.49 -6.58 -17.87
N ASP A 77 17.69 -5.99 -17.85
CA ASP A 77 18.84 -6.42 -18.65
C ASP A 77 19.71 -7.43 -17.88
N ILE A 78 19.54 -8.72 -18.18
CA ILE A 78 20.28 -9.82 -17.56
C ILE A 78 21.54 -10.22 -18.35
N THR A 79 22.00 -9.36 -19.27
CA THR A 79 23.21 -9.61 -20.06
C THR A 79 24.45 -9.76 -19.16
N THR A 80 25.28 -10.76 -19.46
CA THR A 80 26.51 -11.04 -18.71
C THR A 80 27.57 -9.95 -18.89
N ILE A 81 28.24 -9.56 -17.80
CA ILE A 81 29.09 -8.36 -17.73
C ILE A 81 30.60 -8.64 -17.82
N ASN A 82 31.00 -9.91 -17.76
CA ASN A 82 32.41 -10.31 -17.58
C ASN A 82 32.98 -11.10 -18.76
N LYS A 83 32.38 -11.00 -19.97
CA LYS A 83 32.85 -11.73 -21.16
C LYS A 83 34.32 -11.45 -21.48
N GLU A 84 34.71 -10.18 -21.51
CA GLU A 84 36.07 -9.76 -21.87
C GLU A 84 37.11 -10.29 -20.88
N VAL A 85 36.81 -10.22 -19.59
CA VAL A 85 37.67 -10.78 -18.52
C VAL A 85 37.80 -12.29 -18.66
N ILE A 86 36.71 -12.99 -18.96
CA ILE A 86 36.72 -14.44 -19.18
C ILE A 86 37.60 -14.80 -20.38
N GLU A 87 37.49 -14.05 -21.48
CA GLU A 87 38.27 -14.28 -22.69
C GLU A 87 39.77 -14.02 -22.46
N ALA A 88 40.12 -12.96 -21.74
CA ALA A 88 41.50 -12.69 -21.33
C ALA A 88 42.09 -13.84 -20.47
N ILE A 89 41.34 -14.34 -19.48
CA ILE A 89 41.80 -15.46 -18.64
C ILE A 89 41.92 -16.74 -19.47
N ARG A 90 41.00 -17.02 -20.39
CA ARG A 90 41.10 -18.19 -21.30
C ARG A 90 42.37 -18.13 -22.14
N ASN A 91 42.70 -16.96 -22.69
CA ASN A 91 43.92 -16.77 -23.47
C ASN A 91 45.18 -17.00 -22.63
N LEU A 92 45.22 -16.51 -21.38
CA LEU A 92 46.33 -16.76 -20.46
C LEU A 92 46.49 -18.25 -20.12
N GLN A 93 45.38 -18.94 -19.83
CA GLN A 93 45.42 -20.38 -19.53
C GLN A 93 45.88 -21.23 -20.72
N ALA A 94 45.62 -20.78 -21.95
CA ALA A 94 46.09 -21.44 -23.17
C ALA A 94 47.61 -21.26 -23.40
N ILE A 95 48.17 -20.13 -22.95
CA ILE A 95 49.62 -19.86 -23.03
C ILE A 95 50.40 -20.71 -22.01
N GLU A 96 49.83 -20.93 -20.82
CA GLU A 96 50.49 -21.63 -19.71
C GLU A 96 50.39 -23.18 -19.77
N ASP A 97 49.88 -23.75 -20.88
CA ASP A 97 49.66 -25.20 -21.09
C ASP A 97 49.05 -25.90 -19.86
N ILE A 98 48.03 -25.26 -19.28
CA ILE A 98 47.39 -25.76 -18.05
C ILE A 98 46.60 -27.02 -18.39
N THR A 99 47.09 -28.16 -17.90
CA THR A 99 46.47 -29.50 -18.06
C THR A 99 45.00 -29.59 -17.62
N LYS A 100 44.52 -28.65 -16.79
CA LYS A 100 43.12 -28.54 -16.38
C LYS A 100 42.69 -27.07 -16.24
N PRO A 101 42.22 -26.41 -17.32
CA PRO A 101 41.82 -25.00 -17.26
C PRO A 101 40.68 -24.79 -16.27
N LYS A 102 40.72 -23.68 -15.52
CA LYS A 102 39.66 -23.34 -14.56
C LYS A 102 38.38 -23.00 -15.32
N LYS A 103 37.27 -23.67 -15.00
CA LYS A 103 35.96 -23.31 -15.54
C LYS A 103 35.59 -21.89 -15.08
N LEU A 104 35.46 -20.98 -16.04
CA LEU A 104 35.02 -19.61 -15.82
C LEU A 104 33.52 -19.52 -16.12
N ARG A 105 32.79 -18.77 -15.30
CA ARG A 105 31.34 -18.63 -15.42
C ARG A 105 30.99 -17.17 -15.71
N PRO A 106 30.29 -16.88 -16.82
CA PRO A 106 29.74 -15.55 -17.05
C PRO A 106 28.68 -15.23 -16.00
N VAL A 107 28.58 -13.96 -15.61
CA VAL A 107 27.60 -13.50 -14.61
C VAL A 107 26.91 -12.23 -15.08
N PRO A 108 25.58 -12.09 -14.87
CA PRO A 108 24.89 -10.81 -15.00
C PRO A 108 25.32 -9.81 -13.93
N ASN A 109 24.85 -8.56 -14.05
CA ASN A 109 25.06 -7.56 -13.01
C ASN A 109 24.37 -7.97 -11.69
N PRO A 110 25.07 -7.95 -10.54
CA PRO A 110 24.51 -8.41 -9.27
C PRO A 110 23.37 -7.53 -8.72
N ASN A 111 23.35 -6.23 -9.01
CA ASN A 111 22.26 -5.35 -8.59
C ASN A 111 20.97 -5.68 -9.35
N VAL A 112 21.06 -5.84 -10.67
CA VAL A 112 19.92 -6.28 -11.50
C VAL A 112 19.39 -7.63 -11.02
N MET A 113 20.29 -8.54 -10.63
CA MET A 113 19.91 -9.85 -10.09
C MET A 113 19.14 -9.77 -8.77
N ILE A 114 19.55 -8.89 -7.85
CA ILE A 114 18.83 -8.66 -6.59
C ILE A 114 17.46 -8.02 -6.87
N GLU A 115 17.41 -7.02 -7.74
CA GLU A 115 16.17 -6.35 -8.15
C GLU A 115 15.20 -7.32 -8.83
N LEU A 116 15.69 -8.19 -9.70
CA LEU A 116 14.91 -9.26 -10.31
C LEU A 116 14.37 -10.23 -9.27
N GLY A 117 15.19 -10.69 -8.31
CA GLY A 117 14.74 -11.53 -7.20
C GLY A 117 13.60 -10.89 -6.41
N TYR A 118 13.73 -9.59 -6.10
CA TYR A 118 12.71 -8.82 -5.40
C TYR A 118 11.43 -8.64 -6.23
N ALA A 119 11.56 -8.40 -7.55
CA ALA A 119 10.45 -8.33 -8.49
C ALA A 119 9.71 -9.67 -8.63
N ILE A 120 10.43 -10.80 -8.64
CA ILE A 120 9.83 -12.14 -8.64
C ILE A 120 8.97 -12.33 -7.38
N ALA A 121 9.49 -11.94 -6.22
CA ALA A 121 8.75 -12.06 -4.96
C ALA A 121 7.49 -11.18 -4.91
N HIS A 122 7.54 -9.97 -5.46
CA HIS A 122 6.43 -9.01 -5.36
C HIS A 122 5.45 -9.06 -6.52
N LEU A 123 5.95 -9.16 -7.76
CA LEU A 123 5.17 -9.07 -9.01
C LEU A 123 4.94 -10.43 -9.68
N GLY A 124 5.86 -11.38 -9.48
CA GLY A 124 5.78 -12.73 -10.01
C GLY A 124 6.23 -12.85 -11.45
N TRP A 125 6.58 -14.08 -11.85
CA TRP A 125 7.11 -14.39 -13.18
C TRP A 125 6.23 -13.92 -14.34
N ASP A 126 4.91 -13.97 -14.17
CA ASP A 126 3.95 -13.56 -15.22
C ASP A 126 3.99 -12.05 -15.51
N ARG A 127 4.70 -11.25 -14.71
CA ARG A 127 4.86 -9.78 -14.87
C ARG A 127 6.31 -9.36 -15.12
N ILE A 128 7.18 -10.30 -15.47
CA ILE A 128 8.61 -10.06 -15.69
C ILE A 128 8.97 -10.27 -17.16
N ILE A 129 9.72 -9.31 -17.71
CA ILE A 129 10.29 -9.40 -19.06
C ILE A 129 11.82 -9.30 -18.94
N MET A 130 12.52 -10.39 -19.22
CA MET A 130 13.98 -10.41 -19.19
C MET A 130 14.56 -10.23 -20.58
N LEU A 131 15.58 -9.37 -20.70
CA LEU A 131 16.29 -9.06 -21.94
C LEU A 131 17.74 -9.49 -21.85
N PHE A 132 18.27 -10.07 -22.93
CA PHE A 132 19.64 -10.56 -23.01
C PHE A 132 20.29 -10.22 -24.36
N ASN A 133 21.44 -9.54 -24.33
CA ASN A 133 22.23 -9.28 -25.54
C ASN A 133 23.23 -10.42 -25.80
N THR A 134 22.94 -11.22 -26.82
CA THR A 134 23.74 -12.39 -27.22
C THR A 134 25.12 -12.05 -27.82
N SER A 135 25.46 -10.77 -27.96
CA SER A 135 26.86 -10.40 -28.24
C SER A 135 27.79 -10.64 -27.05
N TYR A 136 27.25 -10.70 -25.82
CA TYR A 136 28.03 -10.82 -24.59
C TYR A 136 27.97 -12.20 -23.94
N GLY A 137 27.21 -13.15 -24.51
CA GLY A 137 27.09 -14.50 -23.99
C GLY A 137 26.00 -15.29 -24.73
N THR A 138 25.69 -16.46 -24.19
CA THR A 138 24.58 -17.32 -24.61
C THR A 138 23.50 -17.36 -23.53
N LEU A 139 22.30 -17.80 -23.87
CA LEU A 139 21.22 -17.90 -22.88
C LEU A 139 21.54 -18.93 -21.77
N GLU A 140 22.36 -19.93 -22.06
CA GLU A 140 22.86 -20.93 -21.11
C GLU A 140 23.81 -20.34 -20.05
N ASP A 141 24.32 -19.13 -20.29
CA ASP A 141 25.15 -18.41 -19.33
C ASP A 141 24.32 -17.73 -18.22
N ALA A 142 22.99 -17.67 -18.37
CA ALA A 142 22.10 -17.18 -17.33
C ALA A 142 22.17 -18.08 -16.07
N PRO A 143 21.88 -17.55 -14.87
CA PRO A 143 21.76 -18.36 -13.67
C PRO A 143 20.71 -19.49 -13.83
N PHE A 144 20.92 -20.64 -13.17
CA PHE A 144 20.06 -21.82 -13.33
C PHE A 144 18.63 -21.60 -12.84
N ASP A 145 18.41 -20.63 -11.95
CA ASP A 145 17.07 -20.22 -11.49
C ASP A 145 16.33 -19.37 -12.55
N ILE A 146 17.04 -18.90 -13.58
CA ILE A 146 16.55 -17.97 -14.61
C ILE A 146 16.48 -18.63 -15.98
N ASP A 147 17.43 -19.51 -16.32
CA ASP A 147 17.60 -20.09 -17.66
C ASP A 147 16.39 -20.91 -18.16
N ARG A 148 15.49 -21.32 -17.26
CA ARG A 148 14.23 -22.02 -17.57
C ARG A 148 13.05 -21.10 -17.85
N HIS A 149 13.21 -19.80 -17.62
CA HIS A 149 12.19 -18.80 -17.90
C HIS A 149 12.40 -18.20 -19.29
N LYS A 150 11.34 -17.63 -19.87
CA LYS A 150 11.42 -17.02 -21.21
C LYS A 150 12.31 -15.78 -21.15
N ILE A 151 13.43 -15.84 -21.87
CA ILE A 151 14.36 -14.72 -22.04
C ILE A 151 14.22 -14.18 -23.46
N HIS A 152 13.88 -12.90 -23.58
CA HIS A 152 13.92 -12.18 -24.84
C HIS A 152 15.36 -11.80 -25.15
N HIS A 153 15.78 -12.00 -26.40
CA HIS A 153 17.16 -11.79 -26.77
C HIS A 153 17.30 -11.01 -28.05
N TYR A 154 18.42 -10.30 -28.14
CA TYR A 154 18.82 -9.56 -29.32
C TYR A 154 20.32 -9.67 -29.49
N LYS A 155 20.85 -9.12 -30.58
CA LYS A 155 22.29 -9.16 -30.85
C LYS A 155 22.76 -7.84 -31.42
N LEU A 156 23.53 -7.09 -30.63
CA LEU A 156 24.25 -5.92 -31.11
C LEU A 156 25.58 -5.78 -30.37
N SER A 157 26.68 -5.95 -31.10
CA SER A 157 28.01 -5.65 -30.59
C SER A 157 28.35 -4.15 -30.75
N PRO A 158 29.32 -3.62 -30.00
CA PRO A 158 29.83 -2.27 -30.22
C PRO A 158 30.24 -2.05 -31.68
N LYS A 159 30.19 -0.80 -32.15
CA LYS A 159 30.44 -0.45 -33.55
C LYS A 159 31.86 -0.88 -33.95
N PRO A 160 32.05 -1.77 -34.93
CA PRO A 160 33.37 -2.05 -35.48
C PRO A 160 33.98 -0.79 -36.10
N GLU A 161 35.31 -0.66 -36.05
CA GLU A 161 36.02 0.49 -36.65
C GLU A 161 35.65 0.66 -38.13
N ASN A 162 35.65 -0.44 -38.88
CA ASN A 162 35.36 -0.47 -40.31
C ASN A 162 33.89 -0.27 -40.69
N LYS A 163 32.98 -0.18 -39.71
CA LYS A 163 31.54 -0.03 -39.98
C LYS A 163 31.13 1.44 -40.07
N PRO A 164 30.48 1.89 -41.16
CA PRO A 164 29.95 3.25 -41.29
C PRO A 164 28.96 3.57 -40.17
N LYS A 165 29.04 4.79 -39.61
CA LYS A 165 28.17 5.25 -38.51
C LYS A 165 26.69 5.13 -38.86
N LYS A 166 26.30 5.57 -40.07
CA LYS A 166 24.91 5.48 -40.55
C LYS A 166 24.38 4.04 -40.56
N GLN A 167 25.19 3.08 -41.01
CA GLN A 167 24.80 1.68 -41.04
C GLN A 167 24.60 1.12 -39.63
N PHE A 168 25.46 1.47 -38.67
CA PHE A 168 25.28 1.08 -37.27
C PHE A 168 24.01 1.67 -36.65
N GLU A 169 23.69 2.93 -36.95
CA GLU A 169 22.44 3.56 -36.50
C GLU A 169 21.20 2.90 -37.13
N GLU A 170 21.29 2.42 -38.37
CA GLU A 170 20.23 1.64 -39.03
C GLU A 170 20.03 0.27 -38.37
N ASP A 171 21.11 -0.41 -37.99
CA ASP A 171 21.02 -1.66 -37.23
C ASP A 171 20.37 -1.43 -35.86
N GLN A 172 20.79 -0.36 -35.15
CA GLN A 172 20.17 0.02 -33.87
C GLN A 172 18.68 0.25 -34.03
N LYS A 173 18.25 0.99 -35.05
CA LYS A 173 16.82 1.24 -35.33
C LYS A 173 16.05 -0.05 -35.62
N THR A 174 16.65 -0.97 -36.36
CA THR A 174 16.04 -2.26 -36.69
C THR A 174 15.84 -3.08 -35.43
N ILE A 175 16.88 -3.22 -34.62
CA ILE A 175 16.84 -3.98 -33.37
C ILE A 175 15.88 -3.34 -32.36
N ILE A 176 15.85 -2.01 -32.26
CA ILE A 176 14.89 -1.29 -31.41
C ILE A 176 13.46 -1.62 -31.83
N LYS A 177 13.15 -1.64 -33.13
CA LYS A 177 11.81 -1.99 -33.64
C LYS A 177 11.44 -3.43 -33.32
N ASP A 178 12.34 -4.37 -33.54
CA ASP A 178 12.10 -5.79 -33.28
C ASP A 178 11.92 -6.06 -31.78
N MET A 179 12.80 -5.52 -30.95
CA MET A 179 12.69 -5.61 -29.50
C MET A 179 11.43 -4.91 -28.97
N ALA A 180 11.08 -3.74 -29.51
CA ALA A 180 9.87 -3.03 -29.12
C ALA A 180 8.60 -3.85 -29.44
N LYS A 181 8.58 -4.58 -30.56
CA LYS A 181 7.47 -5.47 -30.92
C LYS A 181 7.31 -6.59 -29.88
N ASP A 182 8.41 -7.20 -29.46
CA ASP A 182 8.41 -8.23 -28.42
C ASP A 182 7.94 -7.69 -27.07
N ILE A 183 8.47 -6.55 -26.64
CA ILE A 183 8.07 -5.89 -25.38
C ILE A 183 6.59 -5.53 -25.43
N TYR A 184 6.14 -4.90 -26.52
CA TYR A 184 4.75 -4.54 -26.76
C TYR A 184 3.81 -5.74 -26.60
N ASN A 185 4.13 -6.88 -27.22
CA ASN A 185 3.28 -8.07 -27.18
C ASN A 185 3.16 -8.63 -25.75
N ASN A 186 4.25 -8.67 -25.00
CA ASN A 186 4.22 -9.14 -23.62
C ASN A 186 3.48 -8.17 -22.70
N LEU A 187 3.74 -6.86 -22.83
CA LEU A 187 3.03 -5.83 -22.07
C LEU A 187 1.52 -5.87 -22.34
N LYS A 188 1.11 -6.01 -23.61
CA LYS A 188 -0.31 -6.18 -23.99
C LYS A 188 -0.93 -7.37 -23.29
N LEU A 189 -0.27 -8.53 -23.34
CA LEU A 189 -0.76 -9.74 -22.68
C LEU A 189 -0.88 -9.56 -21.16
N ILE A 190 0.06 -8.85 -20.52
CA ILE A 190 0.01 -8.59 -19.09
C ILE A 190 -1.14 -7.64 -18.73
N ILE A 191 -1.37 -6.60 -19.53
CA ILE A 191 -2.47 -5.65 -19.34
C ILE A 191 -3.82 -6.38 -19.49
N GLU A 192 -3.99 -7.17 -20.56
CA GLU A 192 -5.24 -7.87 -20.85
C GLU A 192 -5.55 -8.99 -19.85
N LYS A 193 -4.54 -9.78 -19.45
CA LYS A 193 -4.73 -10.90 -18.51
C LYS A 193 -4.73 -10.47 -17.05
N SER A 194 -4.09 -9.33 -16.74
CA SER A 194 -3.86 -8.82 -15.38
C SER A 194 -3.51 -9.93 -14.37
N PRO A 195 -2.41 -10.67 -14.58
CA PRO A 195 -2.03 -11.78 -13.71
C PRO A 195 -1.87 -11.30 -12.27
N LYS A 196 -2.32 -12.08 -11.28
CA LYS A 196 -2.24 -11.70 -9.87
C LYS A 196 -0.77 -11.65 -9.42
N LYS A 197 -0.33 -10.52 -8.86
CA LYS A 197 1.00 -10.37 -8.23
C LYS A 197 1.15 -11.38 -7.07
N PRO A 198 2.31 -12.02 -6.79
CA PRO A 198 2.48 -12.95 -5.68
C PRO A 198 2.30 -12.35 -4.29
N ARG A 199 2.35 -11.03 -4.14
CA ARG A 199 1.80 -10.38 -2.94
C ARG A 199 0.30 -10.71 -2.72
N TYR A 200 -0.43 -11.05 -3.77
CA TYR A 200 -1.77 -11.66 -3.72
C TYR A 200 -1.77 -13.21 -3.68
N LYS A 201 -0.60 -13.88 -3.83
CA LYS A 201 -0.42 -15.34 -3.62
C LYS A 201 0.07 -15.70 -2.22
N ALA A 202 0.60 -14.78 -1.44
CA ALA A 202 0.47 -14.91 0.00
C ALA A 202 -1.03 -14.75 0.26
N GLU A 203 -1.76 -15.88 0.30
CA GLU A 203 -3.04 -15.89 0.99
C GLU A 203 -2.74 -15.26 2.35
N LEU A 204 -3.32 -14.08 2.62
CA LEU A 204 -3.28 -13.50 3.96
C LEU A 204 -3.59 -14.66 4.91
N THR A 205 -2.76 -14.88 5.92
CA THR A 205 -3.05 -15.98 6.84
C THR A 205 -4.45 -15.77 7.41
N PRO A 206 -5.17 -16.83 7.82
CA PRO A 206 -6.46 -16.64 8.49
C PRO A 206 -6.38 -15.61 9.62
N GLU A 207 -5.26 -15.50 10.33
CA GLU A 207 -5.03 -14.44 11.32
C GLU A 207 -4.93 -13.04 10.70
N GLU A 208 -4.18 -12.84 9.62
CA GLU A 208 -4.06 -11.55 8.94
C GLU A 208 -5.39 -11.11 8.31
N MET A 209 -6.18 -12.04 7.77
CA MET A 209 -7.52 -11.75 7.26
C MET A 209 -8.47 -11.31 8.38
N LYS A 210 -8.44 -12.01 9.52
CA LYS A 210 -9.21 -11.64 10.72
C LYS A 210 -8.79 -10.26 11.23
N ARG A 211 -7.48 -10.02 11.31
CA ARG A 211 -6.90 -8.75 11.74
C ARG A 211 -7.33 -7.59 10.84
N ASN A 212 -7.23 -7.75 9.51
CA ASN A 212 -7.64 -6.71 8.57
C ASN A 212 -9.13 -6.41 8.67
N ARG A 213 -9.97 -7.43 8.91
CA ARG A 213 -11.40 -7.24 9.17
C ARG A 213 -11.63 -6.49 10.48
N ASP A 214 -10.93 -6.83 11.55
CA ASP A 214 -11.03 -6.13 12.83
C ASP A 214 -10.62 -4.67 12.71
N VAL A 215 -9.48 -4.39 12.08
CA VAL A 215 -8.99 -3.03 11.83
C VAL A 215 -10.03 -2.23 11.06
N SER A 216 -10.61 -2.81 10.01
CA SER A 216 -11.67 -2.15 9.23
C SER A 216 -12.92 -1.89 10.07
N THR A 217 -13.43 -2.90 10.79
CA THR A 217 -14.63 -2.76 11.63
C THR A 217 -14.41 -1.71 12.71
N ILE A 218 -13.32 -1.79 13.46
CA ILE A 218 -13.07 -0.90 14.59
C ILE A 218 -12.76 0.53 14.15
N LYS A 219 -12.11 0.74 13.00
CA LYS A 219 -11.97 2.09 12.41
C LYS A 219 -13.34 2.72 12.19
N THR A 220 -14.29 1.99 11.59
CA THR A 220 -15.64 2.53 11.35
C THR A 220 -16.43 2.82 12.62
N ILE A 221 -16.17 2.08 13.70
CA ILE A 221 -16.76 2.32 15.03
C ILE A 221 -16.16 3.57 15.67
N LEU A 222 -14.83 3.70 15.67
CA LEU A 222 -14.14 4.87 16.24
C LEU A 222 -14.52 6.16 15.52
N GLU A 223 -14.81 6.11 14.21
CA GLU A 223 -15.34 7.25 13.45
C GLU A 223 -16.79 7.66 13.83
N THR A 224 -17.43 6.97 14.78
CA THR A 224 -18.71 7.38 15.38
C THR A 224 -18.54 7.99 16.78
N ILE A 225 -17.33 7.97 17.33
CA ILE A 225 -17.03 8.44 18.69
C ILE A 225 -16.16 9.68 18.59
N HIS A 226 -16.69 10.82 19.03
CA HIS A 226 -15.88 12.01 19.25
C HIS A 226 -15.34 12.01 20.68
N ILE A 227 -14.03 11.78 20.84
CA ILE A 227 -13.39 11.57 22.15
C ILE A 227 -13.64 12.77 23.07
N THR A 228 -13.52 14.01 22.56
CA THR A 228 -13.74 15.21 23.37
C THR A 228 -15.18 15.30 23.89
N SER A 229 -16.18 14.98 23.07
CA SER A 229 -17.58 14.99 23.51
C SER A 229 -17.85 13.92 24.56
N MET A 230 -17.25 12.73 24.41
CA MET A 230 -17.30 11.68 25.42
C MET A 230 -16.68 12.14 26.74
N THR A 231 -15.48 12.73 26.71
CA THR A 231 -14.80 13.26 27.90
C THR A 231 -15.61 14.37 28.58
N ASN A 232 -16.22 15.27 27.80
CA ASN A 232 -17.10 16.30 28.34
C ASN A 232 -18.33 15.69 29.04
N HIS A 233 -18.94 14.66 28.44
CA HIS A 233 -20.07 13.95 29.04
C HIS A 233 -19.68 13.29 30.36
N ILE A 234 -18.57 12.55 30.38
CA ILE A 234 -18.04 11.91 31.60
C ILE A 234 -17.82 12.92 32.74
N ASN A 235 -17.32 14.12 32.41
CA ASN A 235 -16.94 15.11 33.43
C ASN A 235 -18.09 16.03 33.85
N GLU A 236 -19.08 16.28 33.00
CA GLU A 236 -20.14 17.27 33.25
C GLU A 236 -21.50 16.65 33.62
N ALA A 237 -21.78 15.40 33.21
CA ALA A 237 -22.98 14.69 33.61
C ALA A 237 -22.87 14.20 35.08
N PRO A 238 -23.98 14.01 35.82
CA PRO A 238 -25.37 14.25 35.40
C PRO A 238 -25.76 15.73 35.34
N LYS A 239 -24.97 16.65 35.92
CA LYS A 239 -25.35 18.07 36.03
C LYS A 239 -25.67 18.73 34.68
N LYS A 240 -24.88 18.42 33.65
CA LYS A 240 -25.00 19.01 32.31
C LYS A 240 -24.64 17.98 31.25
N VAL A 241 -25.48 17.89 30.23
CA VAL A 241 -25.32 16.94 29.11
C VAL A 241 -25.37 17.72 27.80
N TYR A 242 -24.34 17.59 26.96
CA TYR A 242 -24.34 18.22 25.63
C TYR A 242 -25.11 17.39 24.62
N THR A 243 -25.90 18.02 23.75
CA THR A 243 -26.84 17.31 22.86
C THR A 243 -26.15 16.47 21.80
N GLU A 244 -24.91 16.81 21.39
CA GLU A 244 -24.15 16.00 20.44
C GLU A 244 -23.86 14.59 20.95
N ILE A 245 -23.85 14.35 22.26
CA ILE A 245 -23.54 13.02 22.80
C ILE A 245 -24.56 11.98 22.34
N PHE A 246 -25.82 12.37 22.20
CA PHE A 246 -26.89 11.49 21.72
C PHE A 246 -26.67 11.11 20.25
N HIS A 247 -26.19 12.04 19.41
CA HIS A 247 -25.85 11.74 18.03
C HIS A 247 -24.73 10.69 17.94
N PHE A 248 -23.66 10.87 18.72
CA PHE A 248 -22.55 9.93 18.74
C PHE A 248 -22.97 8.56 19.29
N TYR A 249 -23.74 8.53 20.38
CA TYR A 249 -24.26 7.29 20.94
C TYR A 249 -25.15 6.53 19.95
N ASN A 250 -26.11 7.21 19.31
CA ASN A 250 -27.00 6.60 18.31
C ASN A 250 -26.21 6.10 17.09
N SER A 251 -25.22 6.84 16.62
CA SER A 251 -24.35 6.44 15.51
C SER A 251 -23.53 5.20 15.86
N PHE A 252 -22.99 5.16 17.07
CA PHE A 252 -22.22 4.04 17.61
C PHE A 252 -23.09 2.79 17.76
N GLN A 253 -24.25 2.90 18.43
CA GLN A 253 -25.22 1.81 18.57
C GLN A 253 -25.70 1.29 17.21
N GLY A 254 -25.95 2.20 16.25
CA GLY A 254 -26.34 1.84 14.88
C GLY A 254 -25.28 1.00 14.16
N LYS A 255 -23.98 1.20 14.45
CA LYS A 255 -22.91 0.34 13.92
C LYS A 255 -22.90 -1.03 14.55
N LEU A 256 -23.07 -1.13 15.86
CA LEU A 256 -23.05 -2.41 16.59
C LEU A 256 -24.24 -3.30 16.27
N THR A 257 -25.40 -2.69 16.00
CA THR A 257 -26.63 -3.41 15.63
C THR A 257 -26.71 -3.76 14.14
N SER A 258 -25.74 -3.32 13.33
CA SER A 258 -25.72 -3.64 11.91
C SER A 258 -25.39 -5.12 11.68
N GLY A 259 -26.05 -5.75 10.70
CA GLY A 259 -25.83 -7.17 10.37
C GLY A 259 -24.41 -7.52 9.89
N ASN A 260 -23.57 -6.52 9.65
CA ASN A 260 -22.18 -6.66 9.22
C ASN A 260 -21.17 -6.46 10.36
N TYR A 261 -21.62 -6.17 11.58
CA TYR A 261 -20.72 -6.02 12.73
C TYR A 261 -20.17 -7.37 13.19
N TYR A 262 -18.85 -7.50 13.18
CA TYR A 262 -18.13 -8.62 13.77
C TYR A 262 -16.69 -8.23 14.09
N LEU A 263 -16.20 -8.69 15.25
CA LEU A 263 -14.80 -8.60 15.68
C LEU A 263 -14.29 -9.99 16.04
N TYR A 264 -13.10 -10.35 15.55
CA TYR A 264 -12.41 -11.60 15.83
C TYR A 264 -11.52 -11.51 17.07
N ASP A 265 -11.04 -10.32 17.43
CA ASP A 265 -10.41 -10.05 18.73
C ASP A 265 -11.47 -10.03 19.84
N ASP A 266 -11.47 -11.10 20.64
CA ASP A 266 -12.42 -11.29 21.74
C ASP A 266 -12.30 -10.20 22.83
N LYS A 267 -11.08 -9.72 23.11
CA LYS A 267 -10.87 -8.67 24.11
C LYS A 267 -11.37 -7.33 23.58
N LEU A 268 -11.09 -7.00 22.33
CA LEU A 268 -11.64 -5.80 21.70
C LEU A 268 -13.16 -5.82 21.70
N LYS A 269 -13.75 -6.97 21.35
CA LYS A 269 -15.21 -7.16 21.33
C LYS A 269 -15.84 -6.91 22.70
N ASP A 270 -15.28 -7.50 23.75
CA ASP A 270 -15.72 -7.28 25.15
C ASP A 270 -15.62 -5.81 25.56
N LEU A 271 -14.52 -5.13 25.21
CA LEU A 271 -14.37 -3.69 25.50
C LEU A 271 -15.41 -2.83 24.79
N VAL A 272 -15.66 -3.09 23.50
CA VAL A 272 -16.69 -2.36 22.72
C VAL A 272 -18.08 -2.58 23.30
N GLU A 273 -18.41 -3.81 23.70
CA GLU A 273 -19.69 -4.14 24.33
C GLU A 273 -19.84 -3.46 25.70
N LYS A 274 -18.79 -3.46 26.52
CA LYS A 274 -18.80 -2.75 27.81
C LYS A 274 -19.00 -1.25 27.62
N VAL A 275 -18.28 -0.61 26.69
CA VAL A 275 -18.47 0.82 26.37
C VAL A 275 -19.93 1.07 25.97
N HIS A 276 -20.51 0.21 25.12
CA HIS A 276 -21.91 0.34 24.70
C HIS A 276 -22.90 0.28 25.86
N VAL A 277 -22.74 -0.70 26.74
CA VAL A 277 -23.62 -0.90 27.89
C VAL A 277 -23.47 0.24 28.90
N THR A 278 -22.24 0.62 29.26
CA THR A 278 -22.01 1.69 30.24
C THR A 278 -22.43 3.05 29.69
N TRP A 279 -22.15 3.35 28.42
CA TRP A 279 -22.59 4.60 27.80
C TRP A 279 -24.11 4.68 27.72
N GLY A 280 -24.78 3.60 27.31
CA GLY A 280 -26.25 3.54 27.29
C GLY A 280 -26.88 3.76 28.67
N LYS A 281 -26.28 3.21 29.73
CA LYS A 281 -26.73 3.47 31.11
C LYS A 281 -26.66 4.94 31.49
N THR A 282 -25.66 5.70 31.02
CA THR A 282 -25.56 7.14 31.33
C THR A 282 -26.59 8.01 30.59
N LEU A 283 -27.17 7.49 29.51
CA LEU A 283 -28.13 8.19 28.65
C LEU A 283 -29.51 7.50 28.63
N HIS A 284 -29.83 6.75 29.68
CA HIS A 284 -31.07 5.98 29.75
C HIS A 284 -32.30 6.90 29.64
N ASP A 285 -33.31 6.47 28.86
CA ASP A 285 -34.50 7.29 28.56
C ASP A 285 -35.24 7.76 29.83
N ASP A 286 -35.24 6.95 30.89
CA ASP A 286 -35.85 7.28 32.18
C ASP A 286 -35.27 8.53 32.85
N TYR A 287 -34.06 8.96 32.48
CA TYR A 287 -33.45 10.16 33.04
C TYR A 287 -33.88 11.44 32.34
N GLY A 288 -34.49 11.34 31.15
CA GLY A 288 -34.87 12.50 30.35
C GLY A 288 -35.84 13.45 31.06
N GLU A 289 -36.66 12.94 31.98
CA GLU A 289 -37.57 13.76 32.78
C GLU A 289 -36.86 14.74 33.74
N HIS A 290 -35.59 14.49 34.06
CA HIS A 290 -34.80 15.34 34.95
C HIS A 290 -34.09 16.46 34.21
N TYR A 291 -34.16 16.52 32.88
CA TYR A 291 -33.39 17.44 32.07
C TYR A 291 -34.23 18.52 31.40
N GLY A 292 -33.86 19.76 31.67
CA GLY A 292 -34.47 20.96 31.10
C GLY A 292 -33.62 21.54 29.98
N PHE A 293 -34.28 22.12 28.98
CA PHE A 293 -33.62 22.88 27.93
C PHE A 293 -33.53 24.35 28.32
N SER A 294 -32.33 24.83 28.65
CA SER A 294 -32.10 26.23 29.04
C SER A 294 -31.51 27.11 27.91
N GLY A 295 -31.54 26.63 26.66
CA GLY A 295 -30.97 27.30 25.49
C GLY A 295 -29.54 26.86 25.15
N GLY A 296 -29.26 26.65 23.86
CA GLY A 296 -27.97 26.18 23.34
C GLY A 296 -27.93 24.67 23.05
N SER A 297 -26.73 24.08 22.95
CA SER A 297 -26.51 22.65 22.66
C SER A 297 -26.35 21.80 23.92
N CYS A 298 -27.01 22.17 25.02
CA CYS A 298 -26.86 21.48 26.30
C CYS A 298 -28.16 21.44 27.12
N LEU A 299 -28.32 20.34 27.85
CA LEU A 299 -29.37 20.05 28.82
C LEU A 299 -28.79 20.20 30.23
N PHE A 300 -29.59 20.73 31.15
CA PHE A 300 -29.22 20.84 32.56
C PHE A 300 -30.16 20.03 33.42
N PHE A 301 -29.61 19.38 34.44
CA PHE A 301 -30.41 18.69 35.42
C PHE A 301 -31.27 19.72 36.18
N GLU A 302 -32.59 19.59 36.10
CA GLU A 302 -33.54 20.52 36.70
C GLU A 302 -33.51 20.37 38.22
N VAL A 303 -32.96 21.39 38.88
CA VAL A 303 -33.04 21.55 40.32
C VAL A 303 -33.90 22.79 40.56
N HIS A 304 -35.01 22.64 41.28
CA HIS A 304 -35.74 23.81 41.75
C HIS A 304 -34.86 24.57 42.73
N ASP A 305 -34.55 25.82 42.39
CA ASP A 305 -33.75 26.70 43.25
C ASP A 305 -34.27 26.61 44.69
N TYR A 306 -33.36 26.29 45.62
CA TYR A 306 -33.61 26.16 47.06
C TYR A 306 -34.36 24.90 47.56
N MET A 307 -34.64 23.91 46.72
CA MET A 307 -35.12 22.59 47.17
C MET A 307 -34.05 21.49 47.02
N PRO A 308 -33.95 20.54 47.98
CA PRO A 308 -33.16 19.34 47.77
C PRO A 308 -33.75 18.49 46.65
N LEU A 309 -32.92 17.63 46.04
CA LEU A 309 -33.38 16.63 45.08
C LEU A 309 -34.46 15.74 45.73
N THR A 310 -35.48 15.38 44.96
CA THR A 310 -36.42 14.33 45.37
C THR A 310 -35.68 12.99 45.56
N GLU A 311 -36.25 12.05 46.31
CA GLU A 311 -35.65 10.72 46.49
C GLU A 311 -35.37 10.02 45.14
N LYS A 312 -36.27 10.19 44.15
CA LYS A 312 -36.08 9.68 42.79
C LYS A 312 -34.91 10.36 42.09
N GLN A 313 -34.88 11.69 42.06
CA GLN A 313 -33.78 12.44 41.46
C GLN A 313 -32.43 12.13 42.09
N GLN A 314 -32.37 12.00 43.42
CA GLN A 314 -31.12 11.67 44.11
C GLN A 314 -30.65 10.25 43.77
N LYS A 315 -31.58 9.30 43.68
CA LYS A 315 -31.27 7.92 43.26
C LYS A 315 -30.74 7.91 41.83
N ASP A 316 -31.47 8.52 40.90
CA ASP A 316 -31.09 8.54 39.48
C ASP A 316 -29.77 9.30 39.26
N TRP A 317 -29.53 10.37 40.01
CA TRP A 317 -28.23 11.06 40.04
C TRP A 317 -27.09 10.12 40.41
N ASN A 318 -27.24 9.38 41.50
CA ASN A 318 -26.23 8.43 41.97
C ASN A 318 -26.01 7.30 40.95
N ASP A 319 -27.09 6.79 40.35
CA ASP A 319 -27.04 5.74 39.32
C ASP A 319 -26.29 6.24 38.07
N ILE A 320 -26.47 7.51 37.67
CA ILE A 320 -25.72 8.13 36.57
C ILE A 320 -24.23 8.30 36.95
N GLU A 321 -23.92 8.82 38.14
CA GLU A 321 -22.52 8.98 38.58
C GLU A 321 -21.76 7.66 38.64
N GLU A 322 -22.42 6.59 39.11
CA GLU A 322 -21.84 5.24 39.09
C GLU A 322 -21.59 4.78 37.65
N ALA A 323 -22.57 4.94 36.75
CA ALA A 323 -22.44 4.58 35.34
C ALA A 323 -21.34 5.37 34.62
N LEU A 324 -21.18 6.67 34.91
CA LEU A 324 -20.13 7.53 34.36
C LEU A 324 -18.75 7.10 34.84
N THR A 325 -18.62 6.75 36.11
CA THR A 325 -17.36 6.21 36.67
C THR A 325 -16.96 4.93 35.95
N GLN A 326 -17.90 4.02 35.71
CA GLN A 326 -17.63 2.79 34.96
C GLN A 326 -17.32 3.07 33.49
N LEU A 327 -18.03 4.01 32.86
CA LEU A 327 -17.79 4.42 31.49
C LEU A 327 -16.38 4.99 31.31
N ASP A 328 -15.91 5.85 32.21
CA ASP A 328 -14.56 6.43 32.13
C ASP A 328 -13.48 5.34 32.21
N LEU A 329 -13.62 4.42 33.16
CA LEU A 329 -12.68 3.29 33.31
C LEU A 329 -12.61 2.45 32.04
N VAL A 330 -13.76 1.98 31.55
CA VAL A 330 -13.84 1.12 30.37
C VAL A 330 -13.43 1.86 29.10
N PHE A 331 -13.80 3.12 28.94
CA PHE A 331 -13.45 3.91 27.76
C PHE A 331 -11.95 4.17 27.69
N ASN A 332 -11.30 4.47 28.82
CA ASN A 332 -9.85 4.61 28.87
C ASN A 332 -9.15 3.28 28.59
N GLU A 333 -9.65 2.16 29.13
CA GLU A 333 -9.12 0.82 28.81
C GLU A 333 -9.25 0.52 27.30
N PHE A 334 -10.41 0.81 26.72
CA PHE A 334 -10.67 0.65 25.30
C PHE A 334 -9.69 1.46 24.44
N LEU A 335 -9.51 2.75 24.73
CA LEU A 335 -8.59 3.60 23.97
C LEU A 335 -7.13 3.15 24.13
N ASN A 336 -6.72 2.72 25.32
CA ASN A 336 -5.37 2.20 25.54
C ASN A 336 -5.15 0.88 24.80
N TYR A 337 -6.13 -0.02 24.80
CA TYR A 337 -6.06 -1.27 24.05
C TYR A 337 -5.88 -1.02 22.54
N ILE A 338 -6.59 -0.04 21.97
CA ILE A 338 -6.39 0.38 20.58
C ILE A 338 -4.98 0.91 20.34
N ARG A 339 -4.47 1.79 21.22
CA ARG A 339 -3.12 2.36 21.06
C ARG A 339 -2.02 1.30 21.09
N GLU A 340 -2.17 0.28 21.92
CA GLU A 340 -1.18 -0.78 22.08
C GLU A 340 -1.28 -1.86 21.00
N ASN A 341 -2.51 -2.22 20.62
CA ASN A 341 -2.76 -3.41 19.82
C ASN A 341 -3.26 -3.10 18.41
N TYR A 342 -3.56 -1.85 18.05
CA TYR A 342 -4.07 -1.42 16.74
C TYR A 342 -3.32 -0.19 16.22
N LEU A 343 -2.01 -0.33 16.02
CA LEU A 343 -1.09 0.72 15.55
C LEU A 343 -1.47 1.29 14.18
N GLU A 344 -2.25 0.55 13.39
CA GLU A 344 -2.80 0.95 12.09
C GLU A 344 -3.88 2.05 12.22
N ILE A 345 -4.32 2.36 13.44
CA ILE A 345 -5.43 3.28 13.71
C ILE A 345 -4.92 4.54 14.40
N ASP A 346 -5.12 5.68 13.74
CA ASP A 346 -4.93 6.99 14.36
C ASP A 346 -6.22 7.46 15.04
N LEU A 347 -6.20 7.51 16.37
CA LEU A 347 -7.30 8.02 17.18
C LEU A 347 -7.59 9.51 16.92
N LYS A 348 -6.59 10.30 16.50
CA LYS A 348 -6.80 11.70 16.12
C LYS A 348 -7.55 11.80 14.80
N GLU A 349 -7.22 10.96 13.83
CA GLU A 349 -7.92 10.93 12.53
C GLU A 349 -9.39 10.51 12.71
N THR A 350 -9.63 9.46 13.49
CA THR A 350 -10.98 8.93 13.72
C THR A 350 -11.85 9.90 14.51
N THR A 351 -11.33 10.54 15.57
CA THR A 351 -12.09 11.56 16.32
C THR A 351 -12.41 12.80 15.47
N SER A 352 -11.46 13.28 14.65
CA SER A 352 -11.72 14.39 13.72
C SER A 352 -12.75 14.02 12.66
N THR A 353 -12.73 12.78 12.19
CA THR A 353 -13.72 12.28 11.22
C THR A 353 -15.11 12.17 11.84
N ALA A 354 -15.22 11.71 13.09
CA ALA A 354 -16.48 11.68 13.82
C ALA A 354 -17.08 13.09 13.94
N TRP A 355 -16.27 14.08 14.33
CA TRP A 355 -16.73 15.47 14.43
C TRP A 355 -17.21 16.04 13.09
N ARG A 356 -16.45 15.82 12.01
CA ARG A 356 -16.84 16.28 10.66
C ARG A 356 -18.17 15.65 10.20
N LYS A 357 -18.40 14.37 10.51
CA LYS A 357 -19.69 13.70 10.19
C LYS A 357 -20.85 14.35 10.95
N TYR A 358 -20.64 14.70 12.22
CA TYR A 358 -21.63 15.42 13.02
C TYR A 358 -21.90 16.83 12.46
N GLU A 359 -20.86 17.60 12.11
CA GLU A 359 -21.05 18.94 11.51
C GLU A 359 -21.85 18.89 10.21
N ASN A 360 -21.57 17.89 9.34
CA ASN A 360 -22.35 17.68 8.13
C ASN A 360 -23.82 17.37 8.43
N PHE A 361 -24.08 16.46 9.36
CA PHE A 361 -25.44 16.14 9.82
C PHE A 361 -26.17 17.38 10.36
N MET A 362 -25.49 18.22 11.15
CA MET A 362 -26.07 19.46 11.68
C MET A 362 -26.32 20.51 10.60
N ASN A 363 -25.50 20.56 9.54
CA ASN A 363 -25.70 21.48 8.43
C ASN A 363 -26.85 21.04 7.51
N GLU A 364 -27.00 19.74 7.26
CA GLU A 364 -28.12 19.18 6.48
C GLU A 364 -29.47 19.48 7.17
N ASN A 365 -29.53 19.35 8.49
CA ASN A 365 -30.74 19.61 9.28
C ASN A 365 -31.00 21.10 9.59
N LYS A 366 -30.16 22.04 9.10
CA LYS A 366 -30.41 23.49 9.18
C LYS A 366 -31.09 24.05 7.92
N THR A 367 -31.21 23.24 6.88
CA THR A 367 -31.74 23.63 5.56
C THR A 367 -33.24 23.40 5.37
N ASP A 368 -33.90 22.84 6.39
CA ASP A 368 -35.37 22.76 6.55
C ASP A 368 -35.80 23.66 7.72
#